data_AF-A0A1Q5E6L4-F1
#
_entry.id   AF-A0A1Q5E6L4-F1
#
_cell.length_a   1.000
_cell.length_b   1.000
_cell.length_c   1.000
_cell.angle_alpha   90.00
_cell.angle_beta   90.00
_cell.angle_gamma   90.00
#
_symmetry.space_group_name_H-M   'P 1'
#
loop_
_entity.id
_entity.type
_entity.pdbx_description
1 polymer ?
#
loop_
_entity_poly.entity_id
_entity_poly.type
_entity_poly.pdbx_seq_one_letter_code
_entity_poly.pdbx_strand_id
1 'polypeptide(L)'
;MVTSRSAAAARQPVVSLRRRGSVLERAILEAALEALSTVGWNGLTMEGVAAGAQTGKAAIYRRWSSKEELVAEALRSAMPAPGVAPDSGNIRDDLYQLCRGMRDAMLSTSGSALRSVIHECDAGTAERFQSVILDGVIRPSTDLIREVVSRGVERGEFRPGAMRELAFDVIPAMMMYRTKVCGSEWDDAEIAALIDQVAVPFFRSDPH
;
A
#
# COMPACT_ATOMS: atom_id res chain seq x y z
N MET A 1 0.68 30.12 -64.07
CA MET A 1 1.01 28.69 -63.90
C MET A 1 2.11 28.61 -62.84
N VAL A 2 1.81 28.41 -61.55
CA VAL A 2 1.41 27.13 -60.92
C VAL A 2 2.49 26.08 -61.23
N THR A 3 3.40 25.72 -60.33
CA THR A 3 3.10 24.94 -59.11
C THR A 3 4.14 25.14 -58.01
N SER A 4 3.62 25.37 -56.81
CA SER A 4 4.27 25.10 -55.53
C SER A 4 4.44 23.58 -55.37
N ARG A 5 5.63 23.10 -54.97
CA ARG A 5 5.83 21.72 -54.49
C ARG A 5 6.20 21.75 -53.02
N SER A 6 5.15 21.71 -52.20
CA SER A 6 5.19 21.13 -50.86
C SER A 6 5.32 19.61 -51.01
N ALA A 7 6.30 19.01 -50.33
CA ALA A 7 6.31 17.58 -50.06
C ALA A 7 7.14 17.29 -48.79
N ALA A 8 6.41 17.24 -47.69
CA ALA A 8 6.57 16.34 -46.54
C ALA A 8 8.00 16.03 -46.06
N ALA A 9 8.38 16.68 -44.96
CA ALA A 9 9.38 16.15 -44.05
C ALA A 9 8.94 14.74 -43.61
N ALA A 10 9.73 13.73 -43.98
CA ALA A 10 9.52 12.35 -43.57
C ALA A 10 9.53 12.28 -42.04
N ARG A 11 8.38 11.95 -41.44
CA ARG A 11 8.31 11.61 -40.01
C ARG A 11 9.19 10.39 -39.80
N GLN A 12 10.27 10.58 -39.04
CA GLN A 12 11.11 9.48 -38.58
C GLN A 12 10.23 8.47 -37.84
N PRO A 13 10.37 7.16 -38.10
CA PRO A 13 9.67 6.16 -37.33
C PRO A 13 10.17 6.29 -35.88
N VAL A 14 9.28 6.68 -34.98
CA VAL A 14 9.52 6.56 -33.55
C VAL A 14 9.64 5.06 -33.31
N VAL A 15 10.88 4.56 -33.21
CA VAL A 15 11.13 3.20 -32.78
C VAL A 15 10.58 3.13 -31.38
N SER A 16 9.35 2.62 -31.23
CA SER A 16 8.82 2.26 -29.94
C SER A 16 9.76 1.16 -29.44
N LEU A 17 10.66 1.54 -28.52
CA LEU A 17 11.48 0.61 -27.78
C LEU A 17 10.51 -0.27 -27.01
N ARG A 18 10.07 -1.36 -27.65
CA ARG A 18 9.16 -2.35 -27.09
C ARG A 18 9.80 -2.77 -25.79
N ARG A 19 9.25 -2.32 -24.66
CA ARG A 19 9.76 -2.65 -23.32
C ARG A 19 9.89 -4.18 -23.25
N ARG A 20 11.04 -4.71 -22.82
CA ARG A 20 11.28 -6.16 -22.69
C ARG A 20 11.72 -6.46 -21.26
N GLY A 21 11.54 -7.72 -20.85
CA GLY A 21 11.95 -8.18 -19.52
C GLY A 21 11.30 -7.39 -18.39
N SER A 22 12.10 -7.04 -17.38
CA SER A 22 11.69 -6.35 -16.15
C SER A 22 11.07 -4.97 -16.38
N VAL A 23 11.47 -4.25 -17.44
CA VAL A 23 10.92 -2.91 -17.74
C VAL A 23 9.45 -3.00 -18.18
N LEU A 24 9.10 -4.02 -18.96
CA LEU A 24 7.71 -4.24 -19.36
C LEU A 24 6.88 -4.73 -18.18
N GLU A 25 7.45 -5.62 -17.38
CA GLU A 25 6.80 -6.16 -16.20
C GLU A 25 6.42 -5.06 -15.22
N ARG A 26 7.38 -4.20 -14.84
CA ARG A 26 7.12 -3.05 -13.99
C ARG A 26 6.04 -2.12 -14.56
N ALA A 27 6.08 -1.83 -15.86
CA ALA A 27 5.05 -1.01 -16.51
C ALA A 27 3.64 -1.64 -16.43
N ILE A 28 3.54 -2.97 -16.48
CA ILE A 28 2.26 -3.68 -16.33
C ILE A 28 1.76 -3.60 -14.88
N LEU A 29 2.64 -3.80 -13.90
CA LEU A 29 2.30 -3.71 -12.48
C LEU A 29 1.88 -2.28 -12.09
N GLU A 30 2.61 -1.26 -12.55
CA GLU A 30 2.29 0.15 -12.36
C GLU A 30 0.91 0.50 -12.98
N ALA A 31 0.66 0.07 -14.22
CA ALA A 31 -0.63 0.29 -14.88
C ALA A 31 -1.79 -0.43 -14.16
N ALA A 32 -1.55 -1.59 -13.57
CA ALA A 32 -2.55 -2.29 -12.77
C ALA A 32 -2.87 -1.54 -11.47
N LEU A 33 -1.86 -1.01 -10.77
CA LEU A 33 -2.05 -0.21 -9.55
C LEU A 33 -2.82 1.08 -9.85
N GLU A 34 -2.44 1.79 -10.91
CA GLU A 34 -3.12 3.02 -11.33
C GLU A 34 -4.58 2.76 -11.73
N ALA A 35 -4.84 1.65 -12.43
CA ALA A 35 -6.21 1.24 -12.75
C ALA A 35 -7.01 0.93 -11.48
N LEU A 36 -6.45 0.19 -10.52
CA LEU A 36 -7.11 -0.12 -9.24
C LEU A 36 -7.42 1.13 -8.42
N SER A 37 -6.49 2.09 -8.37
CA SER A 37 -6.69 3.33 -7.62
C SER A 37 -7.68 4.29 -8.27
N THR A 38 -7.90 4.16 -9.58
CA THR A 38 -8.73 5.10 -10.36
C THR A 38 -10.14 4.57 -10.61
N VAL A 39 -10.26 3.32 -11.07
CA VAL A 39 -11.54 2.71 -11.48
C VAL A 39 -11.97 1.54 -10.59
N GLY A 40 -11.22 1.25 -9.54
CA GLY A 40 -11.53 0.20 -8.58
C GLY A 40 -11.26 -1.21 -9.09
N TRP A 41 -11.56 -2.20 -8.25
CA TRP A 41 -11.44 -3.61 -8.61
C TRP A 41 -12.41 -3.96 -9.74
N ASN A 42 -13.69 -3.60 -9.62
CA ASN A 42 -14.73 -3.96 -10.59
C ASN A 42 -14.52 -3.31 -11.96
N GLY A 43 -13.97 -2.09 -12.00
CA GLY A 43 -13.66 -1.39 -13.25
C GLY A 43 -12.38 -1.85 -13.93
N LEU A 44 -11.46 -2.53 -13.22
CA LEU A 44 -10.20 -2.98 -13.80
C LEU A 44 -10.42 -4.07 -14.86
N THR A 45 -9.88 -3.83 -16.05
CA THR A 45 -9.88 -4.77 -17.17
C THR A 45 -8.47 -5.08 -17.66
N MET A 46 -8.25 -6.30 -18.16
CA MET A 46 -6.97 -6.69 -18.76
C MET A 46 -6.68 -5.92 -20.07
N GLU A 47 -7.70 -5.47 -20.81
CA GLU A 47 -7.53 -4.50 -21.91
C GLU A 47 -6.94 -3.19 -21.39
N GLY A 48 -7.56 -2.61 -20.35
CA GLY A 48 -7.16 -1.32 -19.80
C GLY A 48 -5.73 -1.33 -19.30
N VAL A 49 -5.34 -2.38 -18.57
CA VAL A 49 -3.94 -2.54 -18.11
C VAL A 49 -2.98 -2.67 -19.30
N ALA A 50 -3.32 -3.45 -20.32
CA ALA A 50 -2.48 -3.60 -21.51
C ALA A 50 -2.27 -2.26 -22.24
N ALA A 51 -3.34 -1.46 -22.37
CA ALA A 51 -3.28 -0.14 -22.94
C ALA A 51 -2.40 0.81 -22.11
N GLY A 52 -2.60 0.86 -20.78
CA GLY A 52 -1.80 1.68 -19.86
C GLY A 52 -0.31 1.32 -19.88
N ALA A 53 0.01 0.03 -19.94
CA ALA A 53 1.39 -0.46 -20.03
C ALA A 53 1.99 -0.40 -21.45
N GLN A 54 1.22 0.08 -22.44
CA GLN A 54 1.61 0.15 -23.86
C GLN A 54 2.07 -1.21 -24.41
N THR A 55 1.29 -2.26 -24.13
CA THR A 55 1.58 -3.64 -24.55
C THR A 55 0.33 -4.36 -25.03
N GLY A 56 0.49 -5.60 -25.51
CA GLY A 56 -0.63 -6.45 -25.91
C GLY A 56 -1.06 -7.39 -24.78
N LYS A 57 -2.36 -7.72 -24.72
CA LYS A 57 -2.92 -8.70 -23.75
C LYS A 57 -2.13 -10.01 -23.68
N ALA A 58 -1.71 -10.54 -24.82
CA ALA A 58 -0.92 -11.78 -24.88
C ALA A 58 0.40 -11.69 -24.11
N ALA A 59 0.97 -10.49 -23.93
CA ALA A 59 2.17 -10.30 -23.11
C ALA A 59 1.89 -10.35 -21.60
N ILE A 60 0.69 -9.95 -21.18
CA ILE A 60 0.23 -10.05 -19.78
C ILE A 60 -0.11 -11.50 -19.47
N TYR A 61 -0.95 -12.15 -20.27
CA TYR A 61 -1.40 -13.53 -20.04
C TYR A 61 -0.28 -14.58 -20.06
N ARG A 62 0.87 -14.27 -20.68
CA ARG A 62 2.06 -15.12 -20.59
C ARG A 62 2.73 -15.13 -19.20
N ARG A 63 2.45 -14.13 -18.36
CA ARG A 63 3.05 -13.96 -17.03
C ARG A 63 2.06 -14.18 -15.90
N TRP A 64 0.83 -13.68 -16.08
CA TRP A 64 -0.25 -13.81 -15.11
C TRP A 64 -1.46 -14.40 -15.82
N SER A 65 -1.91 -15.56 -15.36
CA SER A 65 -2.99 -16.30 -16.01
C SER A 65 -4.36 -15.65 -15.77
N SER A 66 -4.47 -14.81 -14.74
CA SER A 66 -5.71 -14.19 -14.29
C SER A 66 -5.51 -12.73 -13.85
N LYS A 67 -6.63 -12.02 -13.66
CA LYS A 67 -6.65 -10.66 -13.13
C LYS A 67 -6.18 -10.64 -11.67
N GLU A 68 -6.59 -11.65 -10.92
CA GLU A 68 -6.25 -11.86 -9.51
C GLU A 68 -4.74 -12.02 -9.32
N GLU A 69 -4.10 -12.86 -10.15
CA GLU A 69 -2.65 -13.08 -10.11
C GLU A 69 -1.88 -11.80 -10.43
N LEU A 70 -2.30 -11.07 -11.46
CA LEU A 70 -1.69 -9.78 -11.83
C LEU A 70 -1.82 -8.77 -10.69
N VAL A 71 -3.01 -8.63 -10.12
CA VAL A 71 -3.27 -7.66 -9.04
C VAL A 71 -2.51 -8.04 -7.77
N ALA A 72 -2.43 -9.34 -7.45
CA ALA A 72 -1.69 -9.80 -6.28
C ALA A 72 -0.20 -9.48 -6.42
N GLU A 73 0.37 -9.67 -7.61
CA GLU A 73 1.76 -9.29 -7.90
C GLU A 73 1.95 -7.77 -7.84
N ALA A 74 1.03 -7.01 -8.43
CA ALA A 74 1.10 -5.56 -8.47
C ALA A 74 1.09 -4.97 -7.06
N LEU A 75 0.16 -5.44 -6.21
CA LEU A 75 0.11 -5.06 -4.81
C LEU A 75 1.39 -5.46 -4.07
N ARG A 76 1.87 -6.71 -4.21
CA ARG A 76 3.12 -7.16 -3.58
C ARG A 76 4.33 -6.31 -3.98
N SER A 77 4.44 -5.95 -5.24
CA SER A 77 5.54 -5.12 -5.77
C SER A 77 5.52 -3.68 -5.25
N ALA A 78 4.36 -3.20 -4.79
CA ALA A 78 4.16 -1.84 -4.33
C ALA A 78 4.04 -1.71 -2.80
N MET A 79 4.11 -2.83 -2.08
CA MET A 79 4.24 -2.77 -0.63
C MET A 79 5.61 -2.22 -0.26
N PRO A 80 5.68 -1.28 0.68
CA PRO A 80 6.95 -0.74 1.12
C PRO A 80 7.82 -1.86 1.69
N ALA A 81 9.15 -1.74 1.51
CA ALA A 81 10.08 -2.64 2.18
C ALA A 81 9.87 -2.56 3.71
N PRO A 82 10.15 -3.64 4.47
CA PRO A 82 10.10 -3.60 5.92
C PRO A 82 10.90 -2.40 6.43
N GLY A 83 10.22 -1.51 7.17
CA GLY A 83 10.84 -0.32 7.72
C GLY A 83 11.83 -0.65 8.84
N VAL A 84 12.47 0.39 9.38
CA VAL A 84 13.22 0.30 10.63
C VAL A 84 12.43 1.02 11.72
N ALA A 85 12.27 0.37 12.87
CA ALA A 85 11.57 0.95 14.01
C ALA A 85 12.32 2.20 14.50
N PRO A 86 11.67 3.38 14.55
CA PRO A 86 12.28 4.60 15.09
C PRO A 86 12.84 4.37 16.50
N ASP A 87 13.94 5.05 16.81
CA ASP A 87 14.60 4.99 18.12
C ASP A 87 15.12 6.36 18.53
N SER A 88 14.22 7.31 18.70
CA SER A 88 14.58 8.69 19.07
C SER A 88 14.90 8.86 20.56
N GLY A 89 14.64 7.83 21.37
CA GLY A 89 14.69 7.93 22.84
C GLY A 89 13.37 8.37 23.47
N ASN A 90 12.36 8.71 22.66
CA ASN A 90 11.02 9.07 23.11
C ASN A 90 9.97 8.21 22.40
N ILE A 91 9.36 7.30 23.14
CA ILE A 91 8.44 6.32 22.56
C ILE A 91 7.20 6.96 21.94
N ARG A 92 6.71 8.06 22.54
CA ARG A 92 5.55 8.78 22.01
C ARG A 92 5.86 9.34 20.63
N ASP A 93 7.07 9.87 20.44
CA ASP A 93 7.52 10.37 19.14
C ASP A 93 7.82 9.23 18.16
N ASP A 94 8.37 8.10 18.64
CA ASP A 94 8.60 6.91 17.81
C ASP A 94 7.28 6.32 17.28
N LEU A 95 6.25 6.20 18.12
CA LEU A 95 4.91 5.79 17.71
C LEU A 95 4.27 6.80 16.75
N TYR A 96 4.53 8.10 16.93
CA TYR A 96 4.07 9.15 16.03
C TYR A 96 4.67 9.02 14.63
N GLN A 97 5.98 8.76 14.54
CA GLN A 97 6.63 8.52 13.24
C GLN A 97 6.08 7.26 12.55
N LEU A 98 5.83 6.18 13.31
CA LEU A 98 5.19 4.97 12.76
C LEU A 98 3.79 5.26 12.22
N CYS A 99 2.95 5.96 12.99
CA CYS A 99 1.59 6.31 12.56
C CYS A 99 1.60 7.19 11.30
N ARG A 100 2.55 8.13 11.18
CA ARG A 100 2.72 8.92 9.95
C ARG A 100 3.10 8.07 8.75
N GLY A 101 4.05 7.16 8.91
CA GLY A 101 4.43 6.22 7.85
C GLY A 101 3.25 5.34 7.41
N MET A 102 2.45 4.87 8.37
CA MET A 102 1.24 4.09 8.10
C MET A 102 0.19 4.90 7.35
N ARG A 103 -0.07 6.15 7.77
CA ARG A 103 -0.96 7.07 7.04
C ARG A 103 -0.49 7.26 5.60
N ASP A 104 0.77 7.62 5.41
CA ASP A 104 1.33 7.92 4.09
C ASP A 104 1.23 6.68 3.18
N ALA A 105 1.46 5.48 3.72
CA ALA A 105 1.22 4.23 3.01
C ALA A 105 -0.26 3.99 2.67
N MET A 106 -1.19 4.25 3.59
CA MET A 106 -2.64 4.07 3.38
C MET A 106 -3.22 5.05 2.35
N LEU A 107 -2.67 6.26 2.26
CA LEU A 107 -3.09 7.32 1.34
C LEU A 107 -2.35 7.29 -0.01
N SER A 108 -1.32 6.45 -0.13
CA SER A 108 -0.61 6.23 -1.40
C SER A 108 -1.48 5.58 -2.48
N THR A 109 -1.02 5.61 -3.72
CA THR A 109 -1.66 4.89 -4.85
C THR A 109 -1.85 3.41 -4.56
N SER A 110 -0.85 2.75 -3.94
CA SER A 110 -0.94 1.32 -3.60
C SER A 110 -1.90 1.08 -2.42
N GLY A 111 -1.96 1.98 -1.46
CA GLY A 111 -2.96 1.96 -0.38
C GLY A 111 -4.39 2.10 -0.91
N SER A 112 -4.61 3.01 -1.87
CA SER A 112 -5.89 3.17 -2.57
C SER A 112 -6.25 1.93 -3.40
N ALA A 113 -5.29 1.39 -4.16
CA ALA A 113 -5.47 0.15 -4.92
C ALA A 113 -5.86 -1.03 -4.02
N LEU A 114 -5.19 -1.19 -2.87
CA LEU A 114 -5.51 -2.22 -1.89
C LEU A 114 -6.89 -2.01 -1.28
N ARG A 115 -7.28 -0.76 -1.02
CA ARG A 115 -8.60 -0.40 -0.51
C ARG A 115 -9.69 -0.87 -1.48
N SER A 116 -9.54 -0.63 -2.77
CA SER A 116 -10.50 -1.05 -3.81
C SER A 116 -10.71 -2.57 -3.77
N VAL A 117 -9.62 -3.34 -3.70
CA VAL A 117 -9.68 -4.82 -3.58
C VAL A 117 -10.46 -5.25 -2.34
N ILE A 118 -10.19 -4.64 -1.18
CA ILE A 118 -10.85 -5.02 0.08
C ILE A 118 -12.35 -4.70 0.08
N HIS A 119 -12.78 -3.62 -0.58
CA HIS A 119 -14.19 -3.19 -0.57
C HIS A 119 -15.04 -3.87 -1.63
N GLU A 120 -14.44 -4.28 -2.74
CA GLU A 120 -15.19 -4.69 -3.93
C GLU A 120 -15.08 -6.19 -4.24
N CYS A 121 -14.08 -6.90 -3.70
CA CYS A 121 -13.97 -8.34 -3.90
C CYS A 121 -15.02 -9.11 -3.09
N ASP A 122 -15.56 -10.18 -3.69
CA ASP A 122 -16.28 -11.21 -2.95
C ASP A 122 -15.34 -11.99 -2.01
N ALA A 123 -15.92 -12.78 -1.10
CA ALA A 123 -15.16 -13.52 -0.10
C ALA A 123 -14.12 -14.49 -0.69
N GLY A 124 -14.48 -15.23 -1.74
CA GLY A 124 -13.57 -16.22 -2.35
C GLY A 124 -12.43 -15.56 -3.13
N THR A 125 -12.66 -14.37 -3.69
CA THR A 125 -11.61 -13.58 -4.32
C THR A 125 -10.71 -12.92 -3.27
N ALA A 126 -11.28 -12.41 -2.18
CA ALA A 126 -10.54 -11.78 -1.09
C ALA A 126 -9.53 -12.74 -0.42
N GLU A 127 -9.85 -14.04 -0.31
CA GLU A 127 -8.94 -15.06 0.22
C GLU A 127 -7.60 -15.10 -0.55
N ARG A 128 -7.60 -14.85 -1.87
CA ARG A 128 -6.37 -14.84 -2.67
C ARG A 128 -5.45 -13.67 -2.35
N PHE A 129 -6.01 -12.58 -1.82
CA PHE A 129 -5.27 -11.39 -1.41
C PHE A 129 -4.91 -11.40 0.07
N GLN A 130 -5.39 -12.40 0.84
CA GLN A 130 -5.17 -12.46 2.28
C GLN A 130 -3.67 -12.49 2.62
N SER A 131 -2.88 -13.32 1.94
CA SER A 131 -1.42 -13.37 2.17
C SER A 131 -0.73 -12.06 1.81
N VAL A 132 -1.15 -11.41 0.72
CA VAL A 132 -0.61 -10.10 0.30
C VAL A 132 -0.85 -9.05 1.38
N ILE A 133 -2.05 -9.03 1.97
CA ILE A 133 -2.41 -8.10 3.05
C ILE A 133 -1.65 -8.45 4.34
N LEU A 134 -1.68 -9.72 4.75
CA LEU A 134 -1.08 -10.15 6.01
C LEU A 134 0.43 -9.97 6.01
N ASP A 135 1.12 -10.46 4.98
CA ASP A 135 2.59 -10.46 4.94
C ASP A 135 3.16 -9.13 4.41
N GLY A 136 2.41 -8.41 3.57
CA GLY A 136 2.86 -7.15 2.98
C GLY A 136 2.49 -5.91 3.79
N VAL A 137 1.44 -5.95 4.62
CA VAL A 137 0.93 -4.77 5.35
C VAL A 137 0.87 -5.01 6.85
N ILE A 138 0.15 -6.05 7.27
CA ILE A 138 -0.18 -6.23 8.70
C ILE A 138 1.08 -6.61 9.48
N ARG A 139 1.74 -7.71 9.12
CA ARG A 139 2.92 -8.20 9.83
C ARG A 139 4.05 -7.16 9.91
N PRO A 140 4.48 -6.50 8.81
CA PRO A 140 5.53 -5.48 8.90
C PRO A 140 5.16 -4.31 9.82
N SER A 141 3.90 -3.86 9.80
CA SER A 141 3.44 -2.75 10.65
C SER A 141 3.42 -3.16 12.13
N THR A 142 2.88 -4.35 12.42
CA THR A 142 2.80 -4.91 13.77
C THR A 142 4.20 -5.19 14.35
N ASP A 143 5.15 -5.64 13.54
CA ASP A 143 6.52 -5.90 13.96
C ASP A 143 7.25 -4.60 14.34
N LEU A 144 7.06 -3.51 13.59
CA LEU A 144 7.61 -2.20 13.93
C LEU A 144 7.04 -1.65 15.25
N ILE A 145 5.74 -1.78 15.46
CA ILE A 145 5.09 -1.37 16.70
C ILE A 145 5.58 -2.21 17.87
N ARG A 146 5.68 -3.54 17.68
CA ARG A 146 6.21 -4.47 18.69
C ARG A 146 7.61 -4.06 19.14
N GLU A 147 8.49 -3.73 18.20
CA GLU A 147 9.86 -3.31 18.49
C GLU A 147 9.89 -2.01 19.33
N VAL A 148 9.12 -0.99 18.94
CA VAL A 148 9.02 0.27 19.70
C VAL A 148 8.46 0.04 21.10
N VAL A 149 7.41 -0.79 21.24
CA VAL A 149 6.82 -1.12 22.53
C VAL A 149 7.79 -1.93 23.40
N SER A 150 8.55 -2.87 22.80
CA SER A 150 9.57 -3.66 23.52
C SER A 150 10.61 -2.77 24.15
N ARG A 151 11.18 -1.83 23.38
CA ARG A 151 12.14 -0.83 23.91
C ARG A 151 11.52 0.01 25.02
N GLY A 152 10.24 0.33 24.90
CA GLY A 152 9.52 1.05 25.94
C GLY A 152 9.37 0.30 27.25
N VAL A 153 9.19 -1.03 27.18
CA VAL A 153 9.21 -1.89 28.36
C VAL A 153 10.61 -1.99 28.95
N GLU A 154 11.65 -2.15 28.11
CA GLU A 154 13.04 -2.21 28.55
C GLU A 154 13.50 -0.94 29.27
N ARG A 155 13.01 0.22 28.85
CA ARG A 155 13.25 1.53 29.48
C ARG A 155 12.38 1.79 30.71
N GLY A 156 11.43 0.92 31.02
CA GLY A 156 10.48 1.10 32.12
C GLY A 156 9.42 2.18 31.89
N GLU A 157 9.25 2.65 30.65
CA GLU A 157 8.25 3.64 30.27
C GLU A 157 6.86 3.02 30.03
N PHE A 158 6.83 1.74 29.67
CA PHE A 158 5.64 0.89 29.52
C PHE A 158 5.70 -0.32 30.45
N ARG A 159 4.53 -0.87 30.78
CA ARG A 159 4.45 -2.05 31.65
C ARG A 159 4.82 -3.33 30.90
N PRO A 160 5.37 -4.37 31.56
CA PRO A 160 5.69 -5.65 30.91
C PRO A 160 4.49 -6.29 30.18
N GLY A 161 3.29 -6.14 30.74
CA GLY A 161 2.06 -6.64 30.12
C GLY A 161 1.61 -5.86 28.87
N ALA A 162 2.35 -4.86 28.40
CA ALA A 162 2.14 -4.21 27.11
C ALA A 162 2.51 -5.14 25.93
N MET A 163 3.34 -6.17 26.17
CA MET A 163 3.82 -7.12 25.16
C MET A 163 2.80 -8.21 24.78
N ARG A 164 1.50 -7.89 24.77
CA ARG A 164 0.43 -8.82 24.35
C ARG A 164 0.19 -8.70 22.85
N GLU A 165 -0.07 -9.81 22.16
CA GLU A 165 -0.21 -9.78 20.69
C GLU A 165 -1.30 -8.81 20.22
N LEU A 166 -2.49 -8.84 20.83
CA LEU A 166 -3.59 -7.91 20.51
C LEU A 166 -3.25 -6.44 20.81
N ALA A 167 -2.24 -6.17 21.65
CA ALA A 167 -1.85 -4.81 21.99
C ALA A 167 -1.26 -4.08 20.77
N PHE A 168 -0.55 -4.81 19.92
CA PHE A 168 0.10 -4.27 18.72
C PHE A 168 -0.90 -3.99 17.60
N ASP A 169 -2.09 -4.60 17.66
CA ASP A 169 -3.15 -4.39 16.67
C ASP A 169 -3.94 -3.10 16.90
N VAL A 170 -3.89 -2.51 18.11
CA VAL A 170 -4.73 -1.36 18.48
C VAL A 170 -4.54 -0.17 17.54
N ILE A 171 -3.29 0.21 17.27
CA ILE A 171 -2.95 1.32 16.37
C ILE A 171 -3.40 1.02 14.92
N PRO A 172 -2.91 -0.07 14.26
CA PRO A 172 -3.29 -0.36 12.88
C PRO A 172 -4.80 -0.58 12.71
N ALA A 173 -5.47 -1.22 13.68
CA ALA A 173 -6.91 -1.46 13.61
C ALA A 173 -7.70 -0.15 13.69
N MET A 174 -7.37 0.74 14.62
CA MET A 174 -8.03 2.04 14.72
C MET A 174 -7.79 2.89 13.47
N MET A 175 -6.54 2.90 12.98
CA MET A 175 -6.18 3.56 11.72
C MET A 175 -7.00 3.04 10.55
N MET A 176 -7.06 1.73 10.39
CA MET A 176 -7.83 1.07 9.34
C MET A 176 -9.32 1.39 9.42
N TYR A 177 -9.90 1.31 10.62
CA TYR A 177 -11.31 1.60 10.86
C TYR A 177 -11.66 3.05 10.48
N ARG A 178 -10.93 4.05 11.00
CA ARG A 178 -11.26 5.45 10.70
C ARG A 178 -11.01 5.81 9.24
N THR A 179 -9.97 5.27 8.62
CA THR A 179 -9.70 5.53 7.19
C THR A 179 -10.77 4.91 6.29
N LYS A 180 -11.19 3.66 6.56
CA LYS A 180 -12.11 2.93 5.68
C LYS A 180 -13.58 3.23 5.95
N VAL A 181 -13.95 3.37 7.22
CA VAL A 181 -15.35 3.51 7.65
C VAL A 181 -15.70 4.96 7.92
N CYS A 182 -14.81 5.73 8.56
CA CYS A 182 -15.09 7.11 8.93
C CYS A 182 -14.59 8.15 7.92
N GLY A 183 -13.81 7.74 6.90
CA GLY A 183 -13.24 8.64 5.89
C GLY A 183 -12.17 9.59 6.43
N SER A 184 -11.50 9.25 7.54
CA SER A 184 -10.40 10.05 8.09
C SER A 184 -9.15 9.94 7.20
N GLU A 185 -8.44 11.06 7.08
CA GLU A 185 -7.14 11.15 6.41
C GLU A 185 -5.96 11.13 7.41
N TRP A 186 -6.25 11.01 8.71
CA TRP A 186 -5.26 11.02 9.79
C TRP A 186 -4.37 12.27 9.74
N ASP A 187 -4.99 13.44 9.92
CA ASP A 187 -4.19 14.65 10.12
C ASP A 187 -3.28 14.52 11.36
N ASP A 188 -2.29 15.41 11.46
CA ASP A 188 -1.29 15.32 12.52
C ASP A 188 -1.91 15.41 13.94
N ALA A 189 -3.06 16.08 14.09
CA ALA A 189 -3.77 16.19 15.36
C ALA A 189 -4.53 14.89 15.69
N GLU A 190 -5.15 14.23 14.71
CA GLU A 190 -5.77 12.91 14.87
C GLU A 190 -4.75 11.85 15.27
N ILE A 191 -3.56 11.85 14.64
CA ILE A 191 -2.47 10.94 15.00
C ILE A 191 -2.00 11.20 16.43
N ALA A 192 -1.77 12.47 16.80
CA ALA A 192 -1.38 12.83 18.16
C ALA A 192 -2.43 12.38 19.19
N ALA A 193 -3.72 12.58 18.89
CA ALA A 193 -4.81 12.13 19.75
C ALA A 193 -4.86 10.61 19.92
N LEU A 194 -4.67 9.83 18.83
CA LEU A 194 -4.58 8.37 18.91
C LEU A 194 -3.48 7.93 19.88
N ILE A 195 -2.32 8.58 19.81
CA ILE A 195 -1.17 8.19 20.63
C ILE A 195 -1.38 8.62 22.08
N ASP A 196 -1.72 9.88 22.30
CA ASP A 196 -1.75 10.48 23.63
C ASP A 196 -2.99 10.02 24.43
N GLN A 197 -4.11 9.72 23.76
CA GLN A 197 -5.37 9.34 24.43
C GLN A 197 -5.64 7.83 24.41
N VAL A 198 -5.04 7.07 23.50
CA VAL A 198 -5.30 5.62 23.38
C VAL A 198 -4.01 4.82 23.59
N ALA A 199 -3.02 4.97 22.71
CA ALA A 199 -1.86 4.07 22.70
C ALA A 199 -1.02 4.18 23.99
N VAL A 200 -0.55 5.37 24.34
CA VAL A 200 0.30 5.58 25.53
C VAL A 200 -0.44 5.20 26.82
N PRO A 201 -1.68 5.65 27.08
CA PRO A 201 -2.44 5.19 28.24
C PRO A 201 -2.62 3.67 28.30
N PHE A 202 -2.89 3.02 27.16
CA PHE A 202 -3.10 1.58 27.09
C PHE A 202 -1.83 0.76 27.40
N PHE A 203 -0.67 1.23 26.94
CA PHE A 203 0.63 0.60 27.23
C PHE A 203 1.15 0.89 28.64
N ARG A 204 0.64 1.93 29.32
CA ARG A 204 1.01 2.27 30.71
C ARG A 204 0.10 1.67 31.77
N SER A 205 -1.19 1.53 31.51
CA SER A 205 -2.19 1.15 32.53
C SER A 205 -2.42 -0.36 32.60
N ASP A 206 -2.48 -0.93 33.81
CA ASP A 206 -2.90 -2.32 34.00
C ASP A 206 -4.37 -2.52 33.62
N PRO A 207 -4.75 -3.65 32.99
CA PRO A 207 -6.15 -3.98 32.81
C PRO A 207 -6.77 -4.19 34.21
N HIS A 208 -7.87 -3.46 34.48
CA HIS A 208 -8.69 -3.67 35.66
C HIS A 208 -9.29 -5.08 35.71
#